data_AF-A0A6I6CU52-F1
#
_entry.id   AF-A0A6I6CU52-F1
#
_cell.length_a   1.000
_cell.length_b   1.000
_cell.length_c   1.000
_cell.angle_alpha   90.00
_cell.angle_beta   90.00
_cell.angle_gamma   90.00
#
_symmetry.space_group_name_H-M   'P 1'
#
loop_
_entity.id
_entity.type
_entity.pdbx_description
1 polymer ?
#
loop_
_entity_poly.entity_id
_entity_poly.type
_entity_poly.pdbx_seq_one_letter_code
_entity_poly.pdbx_strand_id
1 'polypeptide(L)'
;MELPFCRKHSQDIDTMLVNRSWVNPDENYIKAAEHLSQLDFVKLKKYYFVICANDLDLDFPNIQNPYCKNEVIIPHGFDEDCDDLACEDCGRDIFPDTYKKQRYLVLSIKLNTEKIINWFEELLIGLIWEKAANGIYHISFKSKIVSIIIPTLCTDKSYLTVDRLRTNVAVLITFGKADLKILLTLYTVPMANLICEHQTLNQILSEAVEKGVPELLPNVSFQAFPYVLLQETTVPEKKDTAIKS
;
A
#
# COMPACT_ATOMS: atom_id res chain seq x y z
N MET A 1 -17.91 16.76 -16.08
CA MET A 1 -16.70 17.56 -15.82
C MET A 1 -15.54 16.66 -16.20
N GLU A 2 -14.92 16.89 -17.35
CA GLU A 2 -13.90 15.97 -17.88
C GLU A 2 -12.67 15.97 -16.96
N LEU A 3 -12.21 14.79 -16.55
CA LEU A 3 -11.03 14.61 -15.68
C LEU A 3 -9.82 14.10 -16.50
N PRO A 4 -9.17 14.96 -17.32
CA PRO A 4 -7.98 14.57 -18.08
C PRO A 4 -6.73 14.34 -17.20
N PHE A 5 -6.73 14.83 -15.95
CA PHE A 5 -5.57 14.75 -15.05
C PHE A 5 -5.41 13.36 -14.42
N CYS A 6 -6.46 12.84 -13.77
CA CYS A 6 -6.45 11.52 -13.14
C CYS A 6 -6.12 10.39 -14.13
N ARG A 7 -6.51 10.53 -15.41
CA ARG A 7 -6.25 9.51 -16.43
C ARG A 7 -4.77 9.30 -16.76
N LYS A 8 -3.96 10.35 -16.67
CA LYS A 8 -2.52 10.29 -16.96
C LYS A 8 -1.69 9.81 -15.78
N HIS A 9 -2.22 9.91 -14.56
CA HIS A 9 -1.49 9.69 -13.31
C HIS A 9 -2.01 8.50 -12.48
N SER A 10 -2.74 7.55 -13.08
CA SER A 10 -3.27 6.40 -12.31
C SER A 10 -2.19 5.57 -11.64
N GLN A 11 -1.02 5.42 -12.28
CA GLN A 11 0.10 4.68 -11.69
C GLN A 11 0.71 5.40 -10.48
N ASP A 12 0.78 6.74 -10.54
CA ASP A 12 1.26 7.56 -9.42
C ASP A 12 0.27 7.49 -8.25
N ILE A 13 -1.03 7.59 -8.54
CA ILE A 13 -2.11 7.45 -7.55
C ILE A 13 -2.10 6.04 -6.94
N ASP A 14 -1.96 4.99 -7.73
CA ASP A 14 -1.88 3.62 -7.22
C ASP A 14 -0.69 3.44 -6.27
N THR A 15 0.46 4.04 -6.61
CA THR A 15 1.65 4.06 -5.75
C THR A 15 1.41 4.84 -4.46
N MET A 16 0.67 5.95 -4.51
CA MET A 16 0.30 6.75 -3.32
C MET A 16 -0.65 6.03 -2.38
N LEU A 17 -1.48 5.11 -2.89
CA LEU A 17 -2.35 4.32 -2.05
C LEU A 17 -1.59 3.25 -1.24
N VAL A 18 -0.26 3.12 -1.42
CA VAL A 18 0.63 2.19 -0.69
C VAL A 18 1.73 2.92 0.07
N ASN A 19 2.51 3.74 -0.65
CA ASN A 19 3.64 4.48 -0.11
C ASN A 19 3.14 5.78 0.53
N ARG A 20 3.69 6.15 1.68
CA ARG A 20 3.16 7.26 2.50
C ARG A 20 4.09 8.47 2.58
N SER A 21 5.32 8.36 2.12
CA SER A 21 6.26 9.47 2.12
C SER A 21 7.28 9.34 1.01
N TRP A 22 7.66 10.48 0.42
CA TRP A 22 8.67 10.61 -0.62
C TRP A 22 9.57 11.81 -0.34
N VAL A 23 10.85 11.65 -0.67
CA VAL A 23 11.84 12.72 -0.68
C VAL A 23 12.04 13.16 -2.12
N ASN A 24 11.98 14.47 -2.36
CA ASN A 24 12.04 15.12 -3.65
C ASN A 24 11.15 14.46 -4.73
N PRO A 25 9.83 14.30 -4.47
CA PRO A 25 8.92 13.84 -5.50
C PRO A 25 8.87 14.84 -6.66
N ASP A 26 8.65 14.34 -7.87
CA ASP A 26 8.46 15.20 -9.03
C ASP A 26 7.14 15.99 -8.97
N GLU A 27 6.98 16.95 -9.87
CA GLU A 27 5.82 17.83 -9.93
C GLU A 27 4.50 17.08 -10.19
N ASN A 28 4.53 15.97 -10.92
CA ASN A 28 3.35 15.17 -11.22
C ASN A 28 2.86 14.45 -9.95
N TYR A 29 3.77 13.88 -9.16
CA TYR A 29 3.46 13.31 -7.85
C TYR A 29 2.89 14.36 -6.89
N ILE A 30 3.45 15.56 -6.88
CA ILE A 30 2.91 16.64 -6.02
C ILE A 30 1.47 16.99 -6.42
N LYS A 31 1.21 17.17 -7.72
CA LYS A 31 -0.13 17.48 -8.23
C LYS A 31 -1.14 16.36 -7.98
N ALA A 32 -0.74 15.09 -8.15
CA ALA A 32 -1.61 13.94 -7.87
C ALA A 32 -1.95 13.84 -6.37
N ALA A 33 -0.99 14.09 -5.48
CA ALA A 33 -1.24 14.10 -4.04
C ALA A 33 -2.15 15.27 -3.60
N GLU A 34 -1.97 16.45 -4.20
CA GLU A 34 -2.87 17.59 -4.00
C GLU A 34 -4.29 17.30 -4.46
N HIS A 35 -4.45 16.69 -5.63
CA HIS A 35 -5.76 16.27 -6.15
C HIS A 35 -6.45 15.29 -5.19
N LEU A 36 -5.76 14.25 -4.72
CA LEU A 36 -6.32 13.34 -3.71
C LEU A 36 -6.65 14.04 -2.40
N SER A 37 -5.90 15.09 -2.04
CA SER A 37 -6.17 15.88 -0.83
C SER A 37 -7.42 16.75 -0.99
N GLN A 38 -7.70 17.27 -2.19
CA GLN A 38 -8.93 18.01 -2.49
C GLN A 38 -10.18 17.13 -2.39
N LEU A 39 -10.04 15.83 -2.66
CA LEU A 39 -11.10 14.83 -2.49
C LEU A 39 -11.21 14.32 -1.04
N ASP A 40 -10.45 14.87 -0.09
CA ASP A 40 -10.34 14.40 1.30
C ASP A 40 -9.87 12.93 1.45
N PHE A 41 -9.36 12.31 0.38
CA PHE A 41 -8.88 10.93 0.38
C PHE A 41 -7.51 10.79 1.04
N VAL A 42 -6.72 11.87 1.05
CA VAL A 42 -5.44 11.93 1.77
C VAL A 42 -5.33 13.21 2.57
N LYS A 43 -4.65 13.13 3.71
CA LYS A 43 -4.11 14.30 4.40
C LYS A 43 -2.66 14.46 3.98
N LEU A 44 -2.35 15.60 3.39
CA LEU A 44 -1.05 15.91 2.84
C LEU A 44 -0.24 16.77 3.83
N LYS A 45 1.00 16.37 4.09
CA LYS A 45 2.00 17.11 4.87
C LYS A 45 3.21 17.35 3.97
N LYS A 46 3.53 18.61 3.74
CA LYS A 46 4.74 19.03 3.03
C LYS A 46 5.66 19.74 4.01
N TYR A 47 6.93 19.39 3.99
CA TYR A 47 7.96 20.10 4.75
C TYR A 47 9.30 19.96 4.05
N TYR A 48 10.22 20.86 4.38
CA TYR A 48 11.60 20.79 3.90
C TYR A 48 12.50 20.33 5.03
N PHE A 49 13.59 19.66 4.69
CA PHE A 49 14.69 19.44 5.62
C PHE A 49 16.03 19.69 4.92
N VAL A 50 17.07 19.84 5.72
CA VAL A 50 18.47 19.86 5.28
C VAL A 50 19.23 18.78 6.05
N ILE A 51 20.32 18.30 5.47
CA ILE A 51 21.24 17.40 6.18
C ILE A 51 22.26 18.27 6.92
N CYS A 52 22.49 17.99 8.21
CA CYS A 52 23.38 18.79 9.06
C CYS A 52 24.76 18.99 8.42
N ALA A 53 25.46 17.91 8.10
CA ALA A 53 26.73 17.91 7.40
C ALA A 53 26.61 17.21 6.04
N ASN A 54 26.13 17.95 5.03
CA ASN A 54 26.12 17.51 3.63
C ASN A 54 27.41 17.95 2.93
N ASP A 55 28.06 17.07 2.19
CA ASP A 55 29.34 17.32 1.52
C ASP A 55 29.24 18.24 0.30
N LEU A 56 28.03 18.46 -0.18
CA LEU A 56 27.73 19.39 -1.27
C LEU A 56 27.45 20.82 -0.80
N ASP A 57 27.33 21.05 0.51
CA ASP A 57 27.01 22.38 1.04
C ASP A 57 28.26 23.26 1.18
N LEU A 58 28.08 24.58 1.11
CA LEU A 58 29.17 25.56 1.17
C LEU A 58 29.90 25.57 2.52
N ASP A 59 29.19 25.23 3.60
CA ASP A 59 29.75 25.20 4.96
C ASP A 59 30.55 23.94 5.25
N PHE A 60 30.44 22.89 4.42
CA PHE A 60 31.03 21.57 4.68
C PHE A 60 32.51 21.58 5.07
N PRO A 61 33.39 22.35 4.40
CA PRO A 61 34.82 22.36 4.74
C PRO A 61 35.13 22.84 6.17
N ASN A 62 34.22 23.58 6.79
CA ASN A 62 34.41 24.21 8.10
C ASN A 62 33.59 23.53 9.21
N ILE A 63 32.92 22.40 8.92
CA ILE A 63 32.10 21.69 9.91
C ILE A 63 33.00 20.89 10.86
N GLN A 64 32.81 21.07 12.17
CA GLN A 64 33.55 20.33 13.20
C GLN A 64 33.26 18.82 13.18
N ASN A 65 31.99 18.43 12.99
CA ASN A 65 31.57 17.04 12.86
C ASN A 65 31.00 16.76 11.46
N PRO A 66 31.84 16.40 10.47
CA PRO A 66 31.41 16.13 9.09
C PRO A 66 30.59 14.84 8.94
N TYR A 67 30.54 14.00 9.98
CA TYR A 67 29.81 12.74 9.98
C TYR A 67 28.36 12.86 10.44
N CYS A 68 27.92 14.03 10.92
CA CYS A 68 26.54 14.25 11.34
C CYS A 68 25.60 14.30 10.13
N LYS A 69 24.87 13.21 9.87
CA LYS A 69 23.90 13.10 8.77
C LYS A 69 22.45 13.31 9.20
N ASN A 70 22.24 13.94 10.36
CA ASN A 70 20.90 14.18 10.87
C ASN A 70 20.08 15.07 9.92
N GLU A 71 18.80 14.73 9.78
CA GLU A 71 17.82 15.49 9.00
C GLU A 71 17.24 16.59 9.90
N VAL A 72 17.53 17.84 9.57
CA VAL A 72 17.04 19.01 10.30
C VAL A 72 15.85 19.59 9.55
N ILE A 73 14.66 19.43 10.11
CA ILE A 73 13.41 19.91 9.52
C ILE A 73 13.40 21.45 9.57
N ILE A 74 13.10 22.08 8.44
CA ILE A 74 12.89 23.53 8.36
C ILE A 74 11.42 23.82 8.71
N PRO A 75 11.14 24.56 9.80
CA PRO A 75 9.78 24.94 10.16
C PRO A 75 9.08 25.74 9.05
N HIS A 76 7.75 25.64 9.02
CA HIS A 76 6.96 26.44 8.08
C HIS A 76 7.04 27.92 8.45
N GLY A 77 7.52 28.75 7.51
CA GLY A 77 7.71 30.19 7.74
C GLY A 77 9.03 30.54 8.43
N PHE A 78 9.96 29.58 8.54
CA PHE A 78 11.31 29.82 9.05
C PHE A 78 11.99 30.99 8.33
N ASP A 79 12.50 31.93 9.11
CA ASP A 79 13.30 33.07 8.67
C ASP A 79 14.61 33.09 9.47
N GLU A 80 15.73 32.80 8.81
CA GLU A 80 17.05 32.71 9.44
C GLU A 80 17.49 34.00 10.15
N ASP A 81 16.97 35.16 9.75
CA ASP A 81 17.27 36.44 10.41
C ASP A 81 16.53 36.60 11.76
N CYS A 82 15.47 35.82 11.98
CA CYS A 82 14.60 35.92 13.16
C CYS A 82 14.55 34.64 14.01
N ASP A 83 14.82 33.48 13.41
CA ASP A 83 14.65 32.16 13.98
C ASP A 83 15.98 31.41 14.06
N ASP A 84 16.23 30.78 15.22
CA ASP A 84 17.35 29.86 15.39
C ASP A 84 16.95 28.44 14.95
N LEU A 85 17.83 27.78 14.20
CA LEU A 85 17.68 26.37 13.84
C LEU A 85 18.93 25.61 14.25
N ALA A 86 18.80 24.58 15.09
CA ALA A 86 19.94 23.78 15.55
C ALA A 86 19.72 22.30 15.24
N CYS A 87 20.82 21.60 15.00
CA CYS A 87 20.81 20.15 14.84
C CYS A 87 20.63 19.49 16.21
N GLU A 88 19.59 18.68 16.37
CA GLU A 88 19.28 18.00 17.63
C GLU A 88 20.36 16.99 18.05
N ASP A 89 21.11 16.44 17.08
CA ASP A 89 22.10 15.38 17.34
C ASP A 89 23.44 15.93 17.82
N CYS A 90 23.95 16.99 17.17
CA CYS A 90 25.28 17.54 17.48
C CYS A 90 25.24 18.94 18.10
N GLY A 91 24.05 19.52 18.28
CA GLY A 91 23.85 20.85 18.86
C GLY A 91 24.36 22.00 17.98
N ARG A 92 24.69 21.74 16.72
CA ARG A 92 25.24 22.74 15.80
C ARG A 92 24.14 23.63 15.24
N ASP A 93 24.37 24.94 15.25
CA ASP A 93 23.53 25.90 14.54
C ASP A 93 23.56 25.66 13.02
N ILE A 94 22.37 25.67 12.42
CA ILE A 94 22.11 25.38 11.02
C ILE A 94 21.60 26.65 10.37
N PHE A 95 22.29 27.07 9.33
CA PHE A 95 21.95 28.25 8.54
C PHE A 95 21.67 27.83 7.09
N PRO A 96 20.44 27.38 6.78
CA PRO A 96 20.07 26.91 5.44
C PRO A 96 20.28 27.95 4.34
N ASP A 97 20.03 29.23 4.62
CA ASP A 97 20.04 30.31 3.62
C ASP A 97 21.43 30.93 3.47
N THR A 98 22.11 31.28 4.56
CA THR A 98 23.48 31.80 4.52
C THR A 98 24.43 30.85 3.79
N TYR A 99 24.35 29.55 4.07
CA TYR A 99 25.22 28.55 3.45
C TYR A 99 24.63 27.86 2.23
N LYS A 100 23.45 28.30 1.76
CA LYS A 100 22.74 27.72 0.61
C LYS A 100 22.67 26.20 0.68
N LYS A 101 22.34 25.66 1.86
CA LYS A 101 22.31 24.22 2.11
C LYS A 101 21.30 23.56 1.17
N GLN A 102 21.61 22.35 0.71
CA GLN A 102 20.68 21.61 -0.14
C GLN A 102 19.40 21.29 0.63
N ARG A 103 18.27 21.80 0.14
CA ARG A 103 16.94 21.54 0.69
C ARG A 103 16.32 20.32 0.03
N TYR A 104 15.75 19.46 0.84
CA TYR A 104 15.01 18.28 0.40
C TYR A 104 13.54 18.48 0.74
N LEU A 105 12.66 18.38 -0.26
CA LEU A 105 11.23 18.42 -0.08
C LEU A 105 10.75 17.04 0.34
N VAL A 106 10.05 16.94 1.47
CA VAL A 106 9.31 15.75 1.84
C VAL A 106 7.84 15.97 1.59
N LEU A 107 7.26 15.05 0.84
CA LEU A 107 5.82 14.89 0.72
C LEU A 107 5.42 13.67 1.52
N SER A 108 4.64 13.86 2.57
CA SER A 108 4.06 12.78 3.35
C SER A 108 2.54 12.82 3.21
N ILE A 109 1.94 11.67 2.99
CA ILE A 109 0.50 11.52 2.90
C ILE A 109 0.00 10.51 3.93
N LYS A 110 -1.16 10.82 4.50
CA LYS A 110 -1.91 9.91 5.35
C LYS A 110 -3.25 9.62 4.69
N LEU A 111 -3.47 8.36 4.31
CA LEU A 111 -4.73 7.92 3.72
C LEU A 111 -5.89 8.13 4.70
N ASN A 112 -6.99 8.65 4.16
CA ASN A 112 -8.27 8.76 4.84
C ASN A 112 -9.19 7.63 4.34
N THR A 113 -8.91 6.43 4.83
CA THR A 113 -9.58 5.21 4.39
C THR A 113 -11.09 5.25 4.60
N GLU A 114 -11.55 5.92 5.66
CA GLU A 114 -12.98 6.12 5.93
C GLU A 114 -13.66 6.90 4.81
N LYS A 115 -13.07 8.04 4.39
CA LYS A 115 -13.60 8.83 3.28
C LYS A 115 -13.60 8.07 1.97
N ILE A 116 -12.53 7.32 1.68
CA ILE A 116 -12.47 6.50 0.46
C ILE A 116 -13.55 5.42 0.48
N ILE A 117 -13.83 4.79 1.63
CA ILE A 117 -14.89 3.79 1.74
C ILE A 117 -16.27 4.41 1.60
N ASN A 118 -16.53 5.54 2.23
CA ASN A 118 -17.82 6.22 2.08
C ASN A 118 -18.08 6.58 0.61
N TRP A 119 -17.07 7.12 -0.07
CA TRP A 119 -17.13 7.37 -1.52
C TRP A 119 -17.35 6.08 -2.32
N PHE A 120 -16.68 4.98 -1.97
CA PHE A 120 -16.88 3.70 -2.65
C PHE A 120 -18.30 3.16 -2.45
N GLU A 121 -18.84 3.25 -1.23
CA GLU A 121 -20.21 2.84 -0.92
C GLU A 121 -21.25 3.74 -1.64
N GLU A 122 -20.94 5.02 -1.88
CA GLU A 122 -21.75 5.89 -2.73
C GLU A 122 -21.81 5.39 -4.18
N LEU A 123 -20.73 4.79 -4.71
CA LEU A 123 -20.75 4.16 -6.05
C LEU A 123 -21.65 2.91 -6.11
N LEU A 124 -21.95 2.30 -4.96
CA LEU A 124 -22.87 1.16 -4.86
C LEU A 124 -24.34 1.61 -4.85
N ILE A 125 -24.62 2.91 -4.65
CA ILE A 125 -25.99 3.44 -4.64
C ILE A 125 -26.63 3.19 -6.01
N GLY A 126 -27.75 2.47 -6.00
CA GLY A 126 -28.45 2.04 -7.22
C GLY A 126 -28.20 0.59 -7.61
N LEU A 127 -27.29 -0.11 -6.93
CA LEU A 127 -27.16 -1.56 -7.00
C LEU A 127 -27.83 -2.24 -5.80
N ILE A 128 -28.20 -3.50 -5.97
CA ILE A 128 -28.68 -4.34 -4.86
C ILE A 128 -27.45 -4.99 -4.23
N TRP A 129 -27.06 -4.52 -3.03
CA TRP A 129 -25.85 -4.97 -2.35
C TRP A 129 -26.06 -5.16 -0.85
N GLU A 130 -25.19 -6.00 -0.27
CA GLU A 130 -25.12 -6.27 1.17
C GLU A 130 -23.66 -6.17 1.65
N LYS A 131 -23.44 -5.53 2.80
CA LYS A 131 -22.16 -5.52 3.50
C LYS A 131 -22.03 -6.79 4.34
N ALA A 132 -21.23 -7.75 3.91
CA ALA A 132 -21.00 -8.97 4.68
C ALA A 132 -20.04 -8.75 5.84
N ALA A 133 -19.00 -7.94 5.61
CA ALA A 133 -18.01 -7.54 6.61
C ALA A 133 -17.29 -6.26 6.14
N ASN A 134 -16.43 -5.69 6.98
CA ASN A 134 -15.61 -4.55 6.56
C ASN A 134 -14.74 -4.92 5.36
N GLY A 135 -14.85 -4.12 4.30
CA GLY A 135 -14.17 -4.36 3.02
C GLY A 135 -14.76 -5.51 2.19
N ILE A 136 -15.93 -6.06 2.52
CA ILE A 136 -16.54 -7.15 1.75
C ILE A 136 -18.00 -6.83 1.44
N TYR A 137 -18.32 -6.82 0.15
CA TYR A 137 -19.62 -6.46 -0.38
C TYR A 137 -20.12 -7.57 -1.32
N HIS A 138 -21.35 -8.02 -1.12
CA HIS A 138 -22.03 -8.92 -2.05
C HIS A 138 -23.01 -8.10 -2.89
N ILE A 139 -22.90 -8.23 -4.21
CA ILE A 139 -23.69 -7.44 -5.16
C ILE A 139 -24.44 -8.39 -6.08
N SER A 140 -25.76 -8.21 -6.18
CA SER A 140 -26.58 -8.88 -7.19
C SER A 140 -26.45 -8.13 -8.52
N PHE A 141 -25.84 -8.76 -9.52
CA PHE A 141 -25.59 -8.18 -10.83
C PHE A 141 -25.78 -9.22 -11.93
N LYS A 142 -26.61 -8.92 -12.95
CA LYS A 142 -26.95 -9.84 -14.07
C LYS A 142 -27.33 -11.25 -13.59
N SER A 143 -28.17 -11.34 -12.55
CA SER A 143 -28.64 -12.60 -11.94
C SER A 143 -27.54 -13.48 -11.30
N LYS A 144 -26.34 -12.93 -11.06
CA LYS A 144 -25.27 -13.57 -10.28
C LYS A 144 -24.95 -12.74 -9.05
N ILE A 145 -24.40 -13.40 -8.04
CA ILE A 145 -23.83 -12.73 -6.86
C ILE A 145 -22.33 -12.52 -7.12
N VAL A 146 -21.90 -11.26 -7.12
CA VAL A 146 -20.50 -10.86 -7.24
C VAL A 146 -20.01 -10.39 -5.87
N SER A 147 -18.92 -10.98 -5.40
CA SER A 147 -18.26 -10.59 -4.16
C SER A 147 -17.15 -9.59 -4.47
N ILE A 148 -17.32 -8.34 -4.06
CA ILE A 148 -16.25 -7.33 -4.08
C ILE A 148 -15.53 -7.41 -2.74
N ILE A 149 -14.22 -7.58 -2.78
CA ILE A 149 -13.37 -7.66 -1.59
C ILE A 149 -12.28 -6.60 -1.69
N ILE A 150 -12.12 -5.80 -0.64
CA ILE A 150 -11.05 -4.83 -0.45
C ILE A 150 -10.09 -5.40 0.61
N PRO A 151 -9.02 -6.12 0.21
CA PRO A 151 -8.24 -6.96 1.11
C PRO A 151 -7.57 -6.20 2.26
N THR A 152 -7.17 -4.96 2.01
CA THR A 152 -6.56 -4.05 3.00
C THR A 152 -7.50 -3.66 4.14
N LEU A 153 -8.82 -3.82 3.95
CA LEU A 153 -9.86 -3.48 4.92
C LEU A 153 -10.58 -4.71 5.46
N CYS A 154 -10.29 -5.86 4.87
CA CYS A 154 -10.83 -7.15 5.26
C CYS A 154 -10.34 -7.50 6.68
N THR A 155 -11.25 -7.41 7.64
CA THR A 155 -10.99 -7.79 9.03
C THR A 155 -11.06 -9.30 9.22
N ASP A 156 -11.97 -9.96 8.52
CA ASP A 156 -12.14 -11.42 8.54
C ASP A 156 -11.43 -12.08 7.35
N LYS A 157 -10.21 -12.58 7.60
CA LYS A 157 -9.39 -13.26 6.59
C LYS A 157 -10.00 -14.55 6.06
N SER A 158 -11.05 -15.10 6.67
CA SER A 158 -11.72 -16.30 6.15
C SER A 158 -12.29 -16.07 4.75
N TYR A 159 -12.66 -14.84 4.40
CA TYR A 159 -13.12 -14.44 3.06
C TYR A 159 -12.02 -14.42 1.99
N LEU A 160 -10.75 -14.44 2.39
CA LEU A 160 -9.60 -14.52 1.48
C LEU A 160 -9.08 -15.96 1.32
N THR A 161 -9.76 -16.95 1.92
CA THR A 161 -9.42 -18.37 1.75
C THR A 161 -9.78 -18.85 0.35
N VAL A 162 -9.04 -19.83 -0.14
CA VAL A 162 -9.28 -20.45 -1.46
C VAL A 162 -10.71 -20.96 -1.56
N ASP A 163 -11.21 -21.66 -0.54
CA ASP A 163 -12.56 -22.25 -0.57
C ASP A 163 -13.66 -21.19 -0.70
N ARG A 164 -13.57 -20.08 0.05
CA ARG A 164 -14.56 -19.00 -0.05
C ARG A 164 -14.48 -18.24 -1.37
N LEU A 165 -13.27 -17.91 -1.83
CA LEU A 165 -13.08 -17.19 -3.09
C LEU A 165 -13.58 -17.99 -4.29
N ARG A 166 -13.58 -19.32 -4.21
CA ARG A 166 -14.10 -20.22 -5.24
C ARG A 166 -15.61 -20.48 -5.16
N THR A 167 -16.31 -19.92 -4.18
CA THR A 167 -17.76 -20.16 -4.05
C THR A 167 -18.58 -19.28 -4.97
N ASN A 168 -18.13 -18.03 -5.19
CA ASN A 168 -18.85 -17.03 -5.98
C ASN A 168 -17.89 -16.32 -6.94
N VAL A 169 -18.47 -15.58 -7.90
CA VAL A 169 -17.69 -14.61 -8.69
C VAL A 169 -17.07 -13.60 -7.71
N ALA A 170 -15.77 -13.38 -7.80
CA ALA A 170 -15.05 -12.49 -6.89
C ALA A 170 -14.16 -11.50 -7.63
N VAL A 171 -14.17 -10.25 -7.19
CA VAL A 171 -13.26 -9.20 -7.64
C VAL A 171 -12.56 -8.58 -6.44
N LEU A 172 -11.25 -8.41 -6.55
CA LEU A 172 -10.44 -7.80 -5.52
C LEU A 172 -10.13 -6.35 -5.90
N ILE A 173 -10.57 -5.40 -5.09
CA ILE A 173 -10.22 -3.99 -5.25
C ILE A 173 -9.08 -3.66 -4.29
N THR A 174 -7.97 -3.15 -4.82
CA THR A 174 -6.71 -3.03 -4.07
C THR A 174 -6.25 -1.58 -3.96
N PHE A 175 -5.73 -1.19 -2.78
CA PHE A 175 -4.95 0.04 -2.64
C PHE A 175 -3.53 -0.29 -3.10
N GLY A 176 -3.19 0.01 -4.35
CA GLY A 176 -1.90 -0.38 -4.93
C GLY A 176 -1.81 -1.80 -5.43
N LYS A 177 -0.62 -2.13 -5.96
CA LYS A 177 -0.21 -3.52 -6.22
C LYS A 177 -0.19 -4.34 -4.93
N ALA A 178 -1.26 -5.10 -4.69
CA ALA A 178 -1.28 -6.10 -3.64
C ALA A 178 -0.69 -7.42 -4.18
N ASP A 179 0.43 -7.87 -3.63
CA ASP A 179 0.93 -9.24 -3.84
C ASP A 179 0.17 -10.20 -2.93
N LEU A 180 -1.07 -10.50 -3.30
CA LEU A 180 -1.84 -11.54 -2.65
C LEU A 180 -1.33 -12.87 -3.20
N LYS A 181 -0.47 -13.55 -2.43
CA LYS A 181 0.06 -14.89 -2.73
C LYS A 181 -1.02 -15.97 -2.62
N ILE A 182 -2.12 -15.78 -3.33
CA ILE A 182 -3.26 -16.68 -3.40
C ILE A 182 -3.15 -17.45 -4.71
N LEU A 183 -3.26 -18.78 -4.63
CA LEU A 183 -3.07 -19.70 -5.75
C LEU A 183 -4.32 -19.78 -6.65
N LEU A 184 -4.91 -18.62 -6.96
CA LEU A 184 -6.13 -18.47 -7.75
C LEU A 184 -5.95 -17.45 -8.86
N THR A 185 -6.65 -17.64 -9.98
CA THR A 185 -6.83 -16.64 -11.03
C THR A 185 -7.79 -15.55 -10.55
N LEU A 186 -7.24 -14.61 -9.78
CA LEU A 186 -8.02 -13.53 -9.18
C LEU A 186 -8.15 -12.36 -10.15
N TYR A 187 -9.38 -11.88 -10.32
CA TYR A 187 -9.60 -10.60 -10.98
C TYR A 187 -9.33 -9.48 -9.98
N THR A 188 -8.17 -8.84 -10.14
CA THR A 188 -7.75 -7.71 -9.30
C THR A 188 -7.86 -6.40 -10.05
N VAL A 189 -8.45 -5.39 -9.41
CA VAL A 189 -8.59 -4.04 -9.93
C VAL A 189 -7.99 -3.05 -8.95
N PRO A 190 -7.07 -2.17 -9.38
CA PRO A 190 -6.60 -1.05 -8.57
C PRO A 190 -7.75 -0.10 -8.23
N MET A 191 -7.85 0.33 -6.97
CA MET A 191 -8.79 1.38 -6.56
C MET A 191 -8.55 2.69 -7.34
N ALA A 192 -7.29 2.94 -7.72
CA ALA A 192 -6.93 4.06 -8.59
C ALA A 192 -7.73 4.07 -9.91
N ASN A 193 -8.06 2.91 -10.50
CA ASN A 193 -8.84 2.85 -11.74
C ASN A 193 -10.27 3.38 -11.58
N LEU A 194 -10.86 3.16 -10.40
CA LEU A 194 -12.19 3.67 -10.05
C LEU A 194 -12.13 5.18 -9.76
N ILE A 195 -11.15 5.61 -8.94
CA ILE A 195 -10.97 7.03 -8.57
C ILE A 195 -10.70 7.88 -9.82
N CYS A 196 -9.92 7.35 -10.75
CA CYS A 196 -9.53 8.04 -11.96
C CYS A 196 -10.49 7.85 -13.15
N GLU A 197 -11.62 7.15 -12.96
CA GLU A 197 -12.62 6.86 -13.99
C GLU A 197 -12.03 6.19 -15.25
N HIS A 198 -11.00 5.35 -15.09
CA HIS A 198 -10.52 4.45 -16.15
C HIS A 198 -11.48 3.29 -16.35
N GLN A 199 -12.06 2.80 -15.24
CA GLN A 199 -13.09 1.79 -15.24
C GLN A 199 -14.23 2.22 -14.33
N THR A 200 -15.46 2.01 -14.79
CA THR A 200 -16.65 2.16 -13.97
C THR A 200 -16.93 0.88 -13.18
N LEU A 201 -17.64 1.00 -12.06
CA LEU A 201 -18.05 -0.16 -11.28
C LEU A 201 -18.85 -1.19 -12.12
N ASN A 202 -19.74 -0.72 -12.99
CA ASN A 202 -20.53 -1.61 -13.87
C ASN A 202 -19.68 -2.37 -14.89
N GLN A 203 -18.60 -1.77 -15.40
CA GLN A 203 -17.63 -2.45 -16.26
C GLN A 203 -16.91 -3.54 -15.48
N ILE A 204 -16.41 -3.22 -14.28
CA ILE A 204 -15.74 -4.18 -13.40
C ILE A 204 -16.67 -5.35 -13.05
N LEU A 205 -17.92 -5.07 -12.69
CA LEU A 205 -18.90 -6.12 -12.39
C LEU A 205 -19.21 -7.00 -13.62
N SER A 206 -19.30 -6.41 -14.81
CA SER A 206 -19.50 -7.16 -16.04
C SER A 206 -18.31 -8.06 -16.36
N GLU A 207 -17.09 -7.53 -16.29
CA GLU A 207 -15.86 -8.30 -16.49
C GLU A 207 -15.71 -9.42 -15.45
N ALA A 208 -16.08 -9.16 -14.19
CA ALA A 208 -16.07 -10.18 -13.15
C ALA A 208 -17.04 -11.33 -13.49
N VAL A 209 -18.25 -11.01 -13.95
CA VAL A 209 -19.25 -12.01 -14.36
C VAL A 209 -18.79 -12.84 -15.55
N GLU A 210 -18.07 -12.22 -16.50
CA GLU A 210 -17.50 -12.87 -17.69
C GLU A 210 -16.32 -13.79 -17.32
N LYS A 211 -15.44 -13.34 -16.43
CA LYS A 211 -14.32 -14.16 -15.90
C LYS A 211 -14.81 -15.32 -15.02
N GLY A 212 -15.98 -15.18 -14.41
CA GLY A 212 -16.60 -16.22 -13.62
C GLY A 212 -15.94 -16.40 -12.25
N VAL A 213 -15.99 -17.62 -11.75
CA VAL A 213 -15.45 -17.97 -10.43
C VAL A 213 -13.92 -18.13 -10.54
N PRO A 214 -13.13 -17.61 -9.60
CA PRO A 214 -11.68 -17.82 -9.59
C PRO A 214 -11.29 -19.30 -9.68
N GLU A 215 -10.35 -19.61 -10.56
CA GLU A 215 -9.86 -20.97 -10.79
C GLU A 215 -8.49 -21.16 -10.14
N LEU A 216 -8.13 -22.40 -9.81
CA LEU A 216 -6.79 -22.72 -9.32
C LEU A 216 -5.76 -22.49 -10.42
N LEU A 217 -4.62 -21.89 -10.05
CA LEU A 217 -3.52 -21.77 -10.99
C LEU A 217 -3.04 -23.18 -11.42
N PRO A 218 -2.71 -23.38 -12.71
CA PRO A 218 -2.25 -24.67 -13.20
C PRO A 218 -0.93 -25.08 -12.51
N ASN A 219 -0.75 -26.39 -12.30
CA ASN A 219 0.44 -27.00 -11.67
C ASN A 219 0.68 -26.67 -10.18
N VAL A 220 -0.36 -26.28 -9.45
CA VAL A 220 -0.29 -26.10 -8.00
C VAL A 220 -0.70 -27.41 -7.29
N SER A 221 0.23 -28.04 -6.59
CA SER A 221 -0.04 -29.22 -5.75
C SER A 221 -0.48 -28.77 -4.35
N PHE A 222 -1.64 -29.27 -3.90
CA PHE A 222 -2.10 -29.10 -2.52
C PHE A 222 -1.66 -30.30 -1.69
N GLN A 223 -0.91 -30.07 -0.59
CA GLN A 223 -0.78 -31.09 0.44
C GLN A 223 -2.10 -31.18 1.21
N ALA A 224 -2.79 -32.31 1.07
CA ALA A 224 -4.12 -32.53 1.63
C ALA A 224 -4.14 -33.00 3.10
N PHE A 225 -2.98 -33.12 3.77
CA PHE A 225 -2.91 -33.65 5.13
C PHE A 225 -1.99 -32.82 6.04
N PRO A 226 -2.33 -32.67 7.34
CA PRO A 226 -1.41 -32.10 8.30
C PRO A 226 -0.16 -32.97 8.36
N TYR A 227 1.00 -32.33 8.37
CA TYR A 227 2.30 -32.97 8.52
C TYR A 227 2.31 -33.75 9.85
N VAL A 228 2.04 -35.04 9.81
CA VAL A 228 2.39 -35.93 10.92
C VAL A 228 3.90 -36.06 10.82
N LEU A 229 4.61 -35.38 11.73
CA LEU A 229 6.02 -35.63 11.94
C LEU A 229 6.13 -37.15 12.20
N LEU A 230 6.73 -37.90 11.27
CA LEU A 230 7.13 -39.26 11.52
C LEU A 230 8.17 -39.17 12.65
N GLN A 231 7.71 -39.32 13.89
CA GLN A 231 8.60 -39.55 15.01
C GLN A 231 9.46 -40.75 14.59
N GLU A 232 10.76 -40.51 14.50
CA GLU A 232 11.75 -41.56 14.29
C GLU A 232 11.49 -42.65 15.31
N THR A 233 10.90 -43.75 14.84
CA THR A 233 10.76 -44.96 15.61
C THR A 233 12.18 -45.49 15.73
N THR A 234 12.82 -45.17 16.85
CA THR A 234 14.05 -45.83 17.27
C THR A 234 13.72 -47.32 17.39
N VAL A 235 14.17 -48.07 16.40
CA VAL A 235 14.12 -49.53 16.41
C VAL A 235 14.98 -49.99 17.59
N PRO A 236 14.45 -50.75 18.56
CA PRO A 236 15.29 -51.29 19.61
C PRO A 236 16.23 -52.34 19.01
N GLU A 237 17.53 -52.13 19.17
CA GLU A 237 18.57 -53.10 18.80
C GLU A 237 18.29 -54.46 19.46
N LYS A 238 18.00 -55.47 18.64
CA LYS A 238 18.10 -56.86 19.05
C LYS A 238 19.57 -57.21 19.29
N LYS A 239 19.93 -57.51 20.54
CA LYS A 239 21.13 -58.26 20.86
C LYS A 239 20.83 -59.75 20.74
N ASP A 240 21.38 -60.39 19.72
CA ASP A 240 21.52 -61.84 19.59
C ASP A 240 22.96 -62.09 19.11
N THR A 241 23.90 -62.45 20.00
CA THR A 241 24.21 -63.75 20.64
C THR A 241 25.44 -64.40 19.97
N ALA A 242 26.41 -64.83 20.78
CA ALA A 242 27.28 -65.95 20.43
C ALA A 242 27.87 -66.59 21.70
N ILE A 243 27.26 -67.71 22.10
CA ILE A 243 27.87 -68.74 22.94
C ILE A 243 28.98 -69.39 22.11
N LYS A 244 30.20 -69.45 22.64
CA LYS A 244 31.27 -70.33 22.14
C LYS A 244 31.49 -71.43 23.16
N SER A 245 31.26 -72.66 22.72
CA SER A 245 31.84 -73.91 23.23
C SER A 245 33.34 -73.95 22.96
#